data_AF-A0A535ABC7-F1
#
_entry.id   AF-A0A535ABC7-F1
#
_cell.length_a   1.000
_cell.length_b   1.000
_cell.length_c   1.000
_cell.angle_alpha   90.00
_cell.angle_beta   90.00
_cell.angle_gamma   90.00
#
_symmetry.space_group_name_H-M   'P 1'
#
loop_
_entity.id
_entity.type
_entity.pdbx_description
1 polymer ?
#
loop_
_entity_poly.entity_id
_entity_poly.type
_entity_poly.pdbx_seq_one_letter_code
_entity_poly.pdbx_strand_id
1 'polypeptide(L)'
;MEHDLTQQQPHLVCTRFELGIQRMIDAWIAAGRLEVSPADLQLAREFLEQSGWKVEDAPDLRIRIVDREGQVAEMSREGAVMAALRRLAKK
;
A
#
# COMPACT_ATOMS: atom_id res chain seq x y z
N MET A 1 23.48 -2.74 -22.87
CA MET A 1 22.52 -3.86 -22.74
C MET A 1 21.14 -3.30 -22.98
N GLU A 2 20.59 -3.56 -24.15
CA GLU A 2 19.25 -3.12 -24.53
C GLU A 2 18.25 -4.05 -23.82
N HIS A 3 17.42 -3.49 -22.95
CA HIS A 3 16.37 -4.25 -22.28
C HIS A 3 15.20 -4.38 -23.24
N ASP A 4 14.98 -5.58 -23.78
CA ASP A 4 13.83 -5.86 -24.62
C ASP A 4 12.55 -5.91 -23.76
N LEU A 5 11.83 -4.80 -23.75
CA LEU A 5 10.59 -4.59 -23.01
C LEU A 5 9.44 -5.50 -23.50
N THR A 6 9.59 -6.16 -24.65
CA THR A 6 8.56 -7.07 -25.21
C THR A 6 8.54 -8.44 -24.54
N GLN A 7 9.60 -8.79 -23.79
CA GLN A 7 9.71 -10.06 -23.05
C GLN A 7 9.11 -9.97 -21.64
N GLN A 8 8.83 -8.76 -21.13
CA GLN A 8 8.11 -8.60 -19.87
C GLN A 8 6.61 -8.72 -20.14
N GLN A 9 6.00 -9.81 -19.66
CA GLN A 9 4.54 -9.87 -19.59
C GLN A 9 4.04 -8.60 -18.87
N PRO A 10 3.08 -7.85 -19.45
CA PRO A 10 2.46 -6.74 -18.77
C PRO A 10 1.94 -7.24 -17.42
N HIS A 11 2.46 -6.71 -16.32
CA HIS A 11 1.94 -7.08 -15.01
C HIS A 11 0.49 -6.61 -14.96
N LEU A 12 -0.43 -7.54 -14.76
CA LEU A 12 -1.85 -7.20 -14.69
C LEU A 12 -2.06 -6.32 -13.46
N VAL A 13 -2.31 -5.04 -13.69
CA VAL A 13 -2.66 -4.10 -12.62
C VAL A 13 -4.04 -4.48 -12.13
N CYS A 14 -4.14 -5.00 -10.91
CA CYS A 14 -5.41 -5.44 -10.35
C CYS A 14 -6.06 -4.37 -9.48
N THR A 15 -5.31 -3.38 -9.01
CA THR A 15 -5.80 -2.43 -7.99
C THR A 15 -5.41 -0.98 -8.28
N ARG A 16 -6.23 -0.02 -7.83
CA ARG A 16 -5.92 1.41 -7.94
C ARG A 16 -4.71 1.80 -7.10
N PHE A 17 -4.43 1.05 -6.04
CA PHE A 17 -3.23 1.20 -5.23
C PHE A 17 -1.96 0.98 -6.06
N GLU A 18 -1.92 -0.11 -6.85
CA GLU A 18 -0.78 -0.40 -7.75
C GLU A 18 -0.46 0.76 -8.70
N LEU A 19 -1.47 1.50 -9.17
CA LEU A 19 -1.29 2.70 -10.00
C LEU A 19 -0.83 3.94 -9.22
N GLY A 20 -1.21 4.05 -7.95
CA GLY A 20 -0.91 5.20 -7.10
C GLY A 20 0.49 5.17 -6.49
N ILE A 21 1.12 3.99 -6.39
CA ILE A 21 2.38 3.80 -5.65
C ILE A 21 3.52 4.62 -6.24
N GLN A 22 3.66 4.67 -7.56
CA GLN A 22 4.76 5.42 -8.17
C GLN A 22 4.67 6.89 -7.78
N ARG A 23 3.48 7.50 -7.91
CA ARG A 23 3.22 8.88 -7.47
C ARG A 23 3.53 9.09 -5.98
N MET A 24 3.13 8.14 -5.14
CA MET A 24 3.37 8.21 -3.69
C MET A 24 4.86 8.19 -3.37
N ILE A 25 5.61 7.25 -3.97
CA ILE A 25 7.06 7.12 -3.79
C ILE A 25 7.77 8.38 -4.29
N ASP A 26 7.40 8.89 -5.46
CA ASP A 26 7.99 10.12 -6.02
C ASP A 26 7.77 11.31 -5.08
N ALA A 27 6.57 11.44 -4.50
CA ALA A 27 6.26 12.48 -3.52
C ALA A 27 7.11 12.35 -2.24
N TRP A 28 7.30 11.12 -1.73
CA TRP A 28 8.12 10.90 -0.52
C TRP A 28 9.60 11.17 -0.76
N ILE A 29 10.11 10.78 -1.92
CA ILE A 29 11.48 11.08 -2.33
C ILE A 29 11.67 12.60 -2.42
N ALA A 30 10.76 13.30 -3.09
CA ALA A 30 10.81 14.75 -3.22
C ALA A 30 10.71 15.47 -1.87
N ALA A 31 9.88 14.97 -0.95
CA ALA A 31 9.72 15.53 0.39
C ALA A 31 10.86 15.15 1.36
N GLY A 32 11.64 14.11 1.06
CA GLY A 32 12.64 13.54 1.96
C GLY A 32 12.04 12.84 3.20
N ARG A 33 10.73 12.59 3.19
CA ARG A 33 9.99 11.99 4.30
C ARG A 33 8.75 11.26 3.80
N LEU A 34 8.33 10.26 4.55
CA LEU A 34 7.11 9.50 4.30
C LEU A 34 5.90 10.31 4.80
N GLU A 35 5.11 10.84 3.88
CA GLU A 35 3.85 11.53 4.17
C GLU A 35 2.70 10.88 3.42
N VAL A 36 1.68 10.46 4.15
CA VAL A 36 0.53 9.77 3.58
C VAL A 36 -0.69 10.69 3.59
N SER A 37 -1.22 11.00 2.41
CA SER A 37 -2.49 11.71 2.31
C SER A 37 -3.67 10.77 2.66
N PRO A 38 -4.83 11.32 3.05
CA PRO A 38 -6.03 10.50 3.26
C PRO A 38 -6.43 9.67 2.02
N ALA A 39 -6.19 10.20 0.82
CA ALA A 39 -6.47 9.51 -0.44
C ALA A 39 -5.53 8.30 -0.64
N ASP A 40 -4.25 8.46 -0.30
CA ASP A 40 -3.27 7.38 -0.37
C ASP A 40 -3.56 6.27 0.64
N LEU A 41 -3.99 6.64 1.85
CA LEU A 41 -4.43 5.69 2.87
C LEU A 41 -5.68 4.92 2.42
N GLN A 42 -6.63 5.59 1.77
CA GLN A 42 -7.84 4.95 1.25
C GLN A 42 -7.50 3.90 0.18
N LEU A 43 -6.56 4.20 -0.73
CA LEU A 43 -6.09 3.23 -1.72
C LEU A 43 -5.42 2.02 -1.06
N ALA A 44 -4.60 2.24 -0.03
CA ALA A 44 -3.98 1.16 0.73
C ALA A 44 -5.03 0.29 1.47
N ARG A 45 -6.05 0.92 2.06
CA ARG A 45 -7.18 0.23 2.69
C ARG A 45 -7.89 -0.69 1.69
N GLU A 46 -8.30 -0.16 0.54
CA GLU A 46 -8.98 -0.94 -0.50
C GLU A 46 -8.15 -2.15 -0.95
N PHE A 47 -6.84 -1.96 -1.13
CA PHE A 47 -5.92 -3.04 -1.52
C PHE A 47 -5.79 -4.13 -0.45
N LEU A 48 -5.67 -3.74 0.82
CA LEU A 48 -5.58 -4.67 1.94
C LEU A 48 -6.89 -5.45 2.13
N GLU A 49 -8.04 -4.77 1.98
CA GLU A 49 -9.36 -5.38 2.06
C GLU A 49 -9.63 -6.38 0.93
N GLN A 50 -9.26 -6.03 -0.31
CA GLN A 50 -9.27 -6.98 -1.43
C GLN A 50 -8.34 -8.18 -1.21
N SER A 51 -7.27 -7.97 -0.44
CA SER A 51 -6.37 -9.03 0.01
C SER A 51 -6.93 -9.83 1.19
N GLY A 52 -8.16 -9.58 1.64
CA GLY A 52 -8.82 -10.31 2.72
C GLY A 52 -8.38 -9.89 4.13
N TRP A 53 -7.72 -8.74 4.27
CA TRP A 53 -7.41 -8.14 5.57
C TRP A 53 -8.52 -7.16 5.95
N LYS A 54 -8.69 -6.89 7.24
CA LYS A 54 -9.60 -5.86 7.73
C LYS A 54 -8.80 -4.64 8.14
N VAL A 55 -9.25 -3.45 7.73
CA VAL A 55 -8.61 -2.19 8.12
C VAL A 55 -9.64 -1.31 8.81
N GLU A 56 -9.36 -0.92 10.04
CA GLU A 56 -10.24 -0.13 10.89
C GLU A 56 -9.50 1.08 11.44
N ASP A 57 -10.23 2.16 11.68
CA ASP A 57 -9.70 3.31 12.40
C ASP A 57 -9.62 2.98 13.90
N ALA A 58 -8.50 3.34 14.51
CA ALA A 58 -8.24 3.19 15.94
C ALA A 58 -8.09 4.57 16.60
N PRO A 59 -8.16 4.64 17.94
CA PRO A 59 -7.88 5.88 18.67
C PRO A 59 -6.53 6.50 18.30
N ASP A 60 -6.37 7.79 18.54
CA ASP A 60 -5.12 8.53 18.34
C ASP A 60 -4.59 8.53 16.90
N LEU A 61 -5.51 8.58 15.93
CA LEU A 61 -5.22 8.60 14.48
C LEU A 61 -4.46 7.35 14.00
N ARG A 62 -4.55 6.25 14.75
CA ARG A 62 -3.95 4.97 14.39
C ARG A 62 -4.87 4.18 13.47
N ILE A 63 -4.27 3.21 12.80
CA ILE A 63 -4.93 2.25 11.92
C ILE A 63 -4.74 0.88 12.52
N ARG A 64 -5.87 0.18 12.73
CA ARG A 64 -5.90 -1.22 13.15
C ARG A 64 -6.03 -2.08 11.90
N ILE A 65 -5.11 -3.00 11.73
CA ILE A 65 -5.12 -3.99 10.65
C ILE A 65 -5.32 -5.36 11.30
N VAL A 66 -6.27 -6.12 10.78
CA VAL A 66 -6.50 -7.53 11.13
C VAL A 66 -6.19 -8.36 9.90
N ASP A 67 -5.22 -9.26 9.98
CA ASP A 67 -4.90 -10.14 8.86
C ASP A 67 -5.90 -11.31 8.72
N ARG A 68 -5.68 -12.18 7.72
CA ARG A 68 -6.54 -13.34 7.46
C ARG A 68 -6.55 -14.37 8.60
N GLU A 69 -5.50 -14.39 9.41
CA GLU A 69 -5.33 -15.31 10.54
C GLU A 69 -5.92 -14.72 11.83
N GLY A 70 -6.47 -13.50 11.76
CA GLY A 70 -7.03 -12.79 12.90
C GLY A 70 -5.97 -12.06 13.74
N GLN A 71 -4.72 -11.98 13.29
CA GLN A 71 -3.68 -11.23 13.99
C GLN A 71 -3.94 -9.74 13.85
N VAL A 72 -3.87 -9.03 14.97
CA VAL A 72 -4.17 -7.60 15.05
C VAL A 72 -2.88 -6.81 15.20
N ALA A 73 -2.72 -5.78 14.38
CA ALA A 73 -1.65 -4.79 14.52
C ALA A 73 -2.21 -3.37 14.46
N GLU A 74 -1.81 -2.53 15.42
CA GLU A 74 -2.12 -1.09 15.41
C GLU A 74 -0.89 -0.29 15.01
N MET A 75 -1.01 0.57 14.02
CA MET A 75 0.10 1.33 13.45
C MET A 75 -0.32 2.73 13.02
N SER A 76 0.64 3.57 12.65
CA SER A 76 0.32 4.87 12.04
C SER A 76 -0.24 4.68 10.62
N ARG A 77 -0.73 5.76 10.02
CA ARG A 77 -1.20 5.77 8.61
C ARG A 77 -0.07 5.38 7.66
N GLU A 78 1.11 5.92 7.88
CA GLU A 78 2.34 5.58 7.17
C GLU A 78 2.67 4.10 7.31
N GLY A 79 2.57 3.57 8.53
CA GLY A 79 2.75 2.15 8.80
C GLY A 79 1.77 1.28 8.00
N ALA A 80 0.50 1.67 7.92
CA ALA A 80 -0.53 0.95 7.18
C ALA A 80 -0.26 0.94 5.67
N VAL A 81 0.15 2.07 5.10
CA VAL A 81 0.56 2.14 3.68
C VAL A 81 1.81 1.29 3.42
N MET A 82 2.78 1.32 4.32
CA MET A 82 3.98 0.47 4.21
C MET A 82 3.65 -1.02 4.33
N ALA A 83 2.64 -1.39 5.14
CA ALA A 83 2.13 -2.76 5.20
C ALA A 83 1.50 -3.18 3.87
N ALA A 84 0.70 -2.32 3.24
CA ALA A 84 0.14 -2.54 1.91
C ALA A 84 1.25 -2.70 0.85
N LEU A 85 2.28 -1.85 0.86
CA LEU A 85 3.44 -1.96 -0.03
C LEU A 85 4.19 -3.29 0.15
N ARG A 86 4.48 -3.69 1.40
CA ARG A 86 5.12 -4.98 1.69
C ARG A 86 4.29 -6.15 1.20
N ARG A 87 2.97 -6.06 1.28
CA ARG A 87 2.05 -7.10 0.81
C ARG A 87 2.02 -7.17 -0.71
N LEU A 88 2.06 -6.02 -1.39
CA LEU A 88 2.16 -5.96 -2.85
C LEU A 88 3.48 -6.53 -3.36
N ALA A 89 4.60 -6.19 -2.72
CA ALA A 89 5.92 -6.73 -3.09
C ALA A 89 6.04 -8.27 -2.92
N LYS A 90 5.11 -8.88 -2.17
CA LYS A 90 5.01 -10.34 -1.99
C LYS A 90 3.96 -11.01 -2.90
N LYS A 91 3.24 -10.24 -3.72
CA LYS A 91 2.29 -10.74 -4.71
C LYS A 91 3.07 -11.21 -5.95
#